data_AF-A0A8H6A555-F1
#
_entry.id   AF-A0A8H6A555-F1
#
_cell.length_a   1.000
_cell.length_b   1.000
_cell.length_c   1.000
_cell.angle_alpha   90.00
_cell.angle_beta   90.00
_cell.angle_gamma   90.00
#
_symmetry.space_group_name_H-M   'P 1'
#
loop_
_entity.id
_entity.type
_entity.pdbx_description
1 polymer ?
#
loop_
_entity_poly.entity_id
_entity_poly.type
_entity_poly.pdbx_seq_one_letter_code
_entity_poly.pdbx_strand_id
1 'polypeptide(L)'
;MTPPIPSERPTHGYHSSPSLKPYQTPVNTYISQRPSDQLVGILCASIIIHRSRVLLIQRVPDDDYPNLWEAPGGVADDGETIVDCAVRELREETGLRASAVTGLVGELEWDDSLPGPIVHSKRGLWKVFIFRVVVEGEGREELEVTIDPKEHQGYLWVTEEEARRDMCGDMKLAWVSLDLKKIVLEALECCRDDA
;
A
#
# COMPACT_ATOMS: atom_id res chain seq x y z
N MET A 1 2.34 -6.76 24.61
CA MET A 1 2.94 -5.76 23.70
C MET A 1 3.94 -6.52 22.83
N THR A 2 3.60 -6.71 21.56
CA THR A 2 4.50 -7.34 20.59
C THR A 2 5.61 -6.33 20.25
N PRO A 3 6.89 -6.73 20.20
CA PRO A 3 7.96 -5.80 19.85
C PRO A 3 7.80 -5.29 18.41
N PRO A 4 8.22 -4.04 18.12
CA PRO A 4 8.15 -3.47 16.78
C PRO A 4 8.99 -4.31 15.81
N ILE A 5 8.49 -4.49 14.59
CA ILE A 5 9.21 -5.19 13.52
C ILE A 5 10.40 -4.30 13.09
N PRO A 6 11.64 -4.81 13.09
CA PRO A 6 12.78 -4.03 12.64
C PRO A 6 12.65 -3.68 11.16
N SER A 7 12.85 -2.39 10.85
CA SER A 7 13.01 -1.87 9.50
C SER A 7 14.37 -2.32 8.93
N GLU A 8 14.36 -3.43 8.22
CA GLU A 8 15.52 -3.94 7.49
C GLU A 8 15.18 -4.03 6.00
N ARG A 9 16.09 -3.55 5.16
CA ARG A 9 15.95 -3.63 3.70
C ARG A 9 15.79 -5.09 3.25
N PRO A 10 14.79 -5.43 2.42
CA PRO A 10 14.62 -6.78 1.92
C PRO A 10 15.85 -7.23 1.11
N THR A 11 16.69 -8.08 1.70
CA THR A 11 17.80 -8.71 0.98
C THR A 11 17.29 -9.97 0.30
N HIS A 12 16.63 -9.80 -0.86
CA HIS A 12 16.28 -10.88 -1.81
C HIS A 12 15.31 -11.95 -1.27
N GLY A 13 14.00 -11.68 -1.35
CA GLY A 13 12.97 -12.67 -0.97
C GLY A 13 11.78 -12.80 -1.92
N TYR A 14 11.61 -11.90 -2.89
CA TYR A 14 10.43 -11.86 -3.76
C TYR A 14 10.79 -11.82 -5.25
N HIS A 15 9.88 -12.28 -6.10
CA HIS A 15 9.98 -12.18 -7.55
C HIS A 15 9.20 -10.97 -8.08
N SER A 16 9.78 -10.16 -8.97
CA SER A 16 9.05 -9.06 -9.64
C SER A 16 8.75 -9.38 -11.10
N SER A 17 7.55 -9.07 -11.56
CA SER A 17 7.20 -9.15 -12.99
C SER A 17 8.12 -8.29 -13.86
N PRO A 18 8.51 -8.74 -15.07
CA PRO A 18 9.31 -7.93 -15.99
C PRO A 18 8.68 -6.59 -16.36
N SER A 19 7.35 -6.48 -16.33
CA SER A 19 6.63 -5.22 -16.59
C SER A 19 6.96 -4.14 -15.55
N LEU A 20 7.45 -4.53 -14.37
CA LEU A 20 7.78 -3.62 -13.28
C LEU A 20 9.22 -3.06 -13.34
N LYS A 21 9.98 -3.38 -14.40
CA LYS A 21 11.34 -2.87 -14.58
C LYS A 21 11.48 -1.35 -14.38
N PRO A 22 10.53 -0.48 -14.81
CA PRO A 22 10.62 0.96 -14.56
C PRO A 22 10.58 1.33 -13.06
N TYR A 23 9.90 0.54 -12.25
CA TYR A 23 9.69 0.76 -10.81
C TYR A 23 10.78 0.09 -9.94
N GLN A 24 11.72 -0.63 -10.57
CA GLN A 24 12.96 -1.08 -9.96
C GLN A 24 14.03 0.03 -9.89
N THR A 25 13.64 1.27 -10.20
CA THR A 25 14.52 2.44 -10.14
C THR A 25 14.50 3.03 -8.74
N PRO A 26 15.66 3.43 -8.17
CA PRO A 26 15.70 4.17 -6.92
C PRO A 26 14.84 5.45 -6.97
N VAL A 27 14.10 5.73 -5.90
CA VAL A 27 13.12 6.83 -5.82
C VAL A 27 13.73 8.18 -6.15
N ASN A 28 14.89 8.50 -5.57
CA ASN A 28 15.60 9.75 -5.84
C ASN A 28 16.01 9.89 -7.32
N THR A 29 16.37 8.78 -7.97
CA THR A 29 16.68 8.73 -9.40
C THR A 29 15.43 8.95 -10.22
N TYR A 30 14.32 8.28 -9.88
CA TYR A 30 13.03 8.45 -10.54
C TYR A 30 12.53 9.90 -10.49
N ILE A 31 12.61 10.53 -9.32
CA ILE A 31 12.24 11.94 -9.13
C ILE A 31 13.14 12.85 -9.97
N SER A 32 14.47 12.65 -9.94
CA SER A 32 15.42 13.50 -10.67
C SER A 32 15.27 13.46 -12.20
N GLN A 33 14.68 12.39 -12.75
CA GLN A 33 14.46 12.23 -14.18
C GLN A 33 13.15 12.87 -14.67
N ARG A 34 12.29 13.33 -13.76
CA ARG A 34 11.01 13.96 -14.08
C ARG A 34 11.20 15.47 -14.28
N PRO A 35 10.65 16.05 -15.34
CA PRO A 35 10.81 17.47 -15.66
C PRO A 35 10.00 18.41 -14.75
N SER A 36 9.25 17.89 -13.78
CA SER A 36 8.45 18.71 -12.84
C SER A 36 9.23 18.94 -11.56
N ASP A 37 9.64 20.19 -11.35
CA ASP A 37 10.33 20.68 -10.14
C ASP A 37 9.50 20.51 -8.85
N GLN A 38 8.27 20.01 -8.97
CA GLN A 38 7.30 19.90 -7.88
C GLN A 38 7.12 18.48 -7.35
N LEU A 39 7.64 17.43 -8.01
CA LEU A 39 7.56 16.06 -7.47
C LEU A 39 8.51 15.92 -6.28
N VAL A 40 7.98 15.87 -5.06
CA VAL A 40 8.78 15.91 -3.83
C VAL A 40 8.92 14.56 -3.13
N GLY A 41 8.08 13.59 -3.48
CA GLY A 41 8.09 12.27 -2.85
C GLY A 41 7.25 11.24 -3.60
N ILE A 42 7.48 9.98 -3.22
CA ILE A 42 6.75 8.82 -3.72
C ILE A 42 6.22 8.05 -2.51
N LEU A 43 4.95 7.66 -2.55
CA LEU A 43 4.38 6.63 -1.68
C LEU A 43 4.16 5.35 -2.48
N CYS A 44 4.25 4.20 -1.81
CA CYS A 44 3.94 2.92 -2.42
C CYS A 44 2.98 2.13 -1.54
N ALA A 45 1.98 1.50 -2.15
CA ALA A 45 1.01 0.67 -1.45
C ALA A 45 0.84 -0.71 -2.12
N SER A 46 0.34 -1.66 -1.34
CA SER A 46 0.22 -3.06 -1.72
C SER A 46 -1.25 -3.52 -1.68
N ILE A 47 -1.75 -4.02 -2.82
CA ILE A 47 -3.01 -4.74 -2.90
C ILE A 47 -2.71 -6.23 -2.78
N ILE A 48 -3.21 -6.84 -1.71
CA ILE A 48 -3.12 -8.27 -1.44
C ILE A 48 -4.53 -8.82 -1.54
N ILE A 49 -4.74 -9.79 -2.43
CA ILE A 49 -6.02 -10.50 -2.53
C ILE A 49 -5.80 -11.94 -2.10
N HIS A 50 -6.53 -12.35 -1.07
CA HIS A 50 -6.55 -13.71 -0.55
C HIS A 50 -8.00 -14.18 -0.48
N ARG A 51 -8.31 -15.33 -1.10
CA ARG A 51 -9.67 -15.89 -1.11
C ARG A 51 -10.76 -14.87 -1.53
N SER A 52 -10.49 -14.12 -2.59
CA SER A 52 -11.37 -13.07 -3.14
C SER A 52 -11.68 -11.93 -2.17
N ARG A 53 -10.78 -11.70 -1.19
CA ARG A 53 -10.83 -10.57 -0.26
C ARG A 53 -9.55 -9.78 -0.33
N VAL A 54 -9.65 -8.46 -0.24
CA VAL A 54 -8.50 -7.56 -0.15
C VAL A 54 -8.14 -7.29 1.31
N LEU A 55 -6.86 -7.18 1.64
CA LEU A 55 -6.43 -6.69 2.95
C LEU A 55 -6.51 -5.16 3.00
N LEU A 56 -7.23 -4.63 4.00
CA LEU A 56 -7.18 -3.22 4.36
C LEU A 56 -6.74 -3.06 5.81
N ILE A 57 -6.04 -1.97 6.11
CA ILE A 57 -5.61 -1.58 7.45
C ILE A 57 -6.24 -0.24 7.84
N GLN A 58 -6.42 -0.01 9.13
CA GLN A 58 -7.08 1.18 9.66
C GLN A 58 -6.09 2.07 10.42
N ARG A 59 -5.97 3.32 10.01
CA ARG A 59 -5.09 4.33 10.63
C ARG A 59 -5.46 4.59 12.08
N VAL A 60 -4.48 4.77 12.97
CA VAL A 60 -4.74 5.08 14.40
C VAL A 60 -5.50 6.41 14.57
N PRO A 61 -6.19 6.62 15.71
CA PRO A 61 -6.96 7.85 15.95
C PRO A 61 -6.13 9.14 16.04
N ASP A 62 -4.83 9.01 16.33
CA ASP A 62 -3.90 10.12 16.52
C ASP A 62 -3.06 10.43 15.27
N ASP A 63 -3.33 9.74 14.16
CA ASP A 63 -2.67 9.95 12.86
C ASP A 63 -3.35 11.06 12.04
N ASP A 64 -2.66 11.54 11.01
CA ASP A 64 -3.28 12.30 9.95
C ASP A 64 -4.33 11.42 9.24
N TYR A 65 -5.53 11.97 9.03
CA TYR A 65 -6.69 11.24 8.50
C TYR A 65 -7.11 10.02 9.36
N PRO A 66 -7.49 10.25 10.63
CA PRO A 66 -7.66 9.19 11.61
C PRO A 66 -8.85 8.27 11.31
N ASN A 67 -8.70 6.99 11.66
CA ASN A 67 -9.72 5.94 11.51
C ASN A 67 -10.14 5.62 10.05
N LEU A 68 -9.44 6.17 9.06
CA LEU A 68 -9.68 5.82 7.66
C LEU A 68 -9.01 4.48 7.30
N TRP A 69 -9.58 3.82 6.31
CA TRP A 69 -9.13 2.54 5.77
C TRP A 69 -8.32 2.74 4.50
N GLU A 70 -7.22 2.01 4.40
CA GLU A 70 -6.28 2.07 3.29
C GLU A 70 -5.65 0.70 2.99
N ALA A 71 -4.95 0.62 1.86
CA ALA A 71 -4.07 -0.50 1.57
C ALA A 71 -2.73 -0.27 2.30
N PRO A 72 -2.05 -1.33 2.78
CA PRO A 72 -0.74 -1.20 3.42
C PRO A 72 0.24 -0.46 2.52
N GLY A 73 0.95 0.52 3.05
CA GLY A 73 1.82 1.38 2.27
C GLY A 73 2.26 2.65 2.97
N GLY A 74 3.40 3.16 2.51
CA GLY A 74 4.07 4.30 3.13
C GLY A 74 5.00 5.03 2.17
N VAL A 75 5.80 5.93 2.73
CA VAL A 75 6.70 6.80 1.97
C VAL A 75 7.96 6.02 1.60
N ALA A 76 8.39 6.18 0.35
CA ALA A 76 9.59 5.53 -0.13
C ALA A 76 10.85 6.27 0.33
N ASP A 77 11.86 5.51 0.76
CA ASP A 77 13.11 6.06 1.26
C ASP A 77 14.08 6.45 0.12
N ASP A 78 15.00 7.38 0.41
CA ASP A 78 16.04 7.75 -0.54
C ASP A 78 16.95 6.56 -0.87
N GLY A 79 17.07 6.26 -2.16
CA GLY A 79 17.89 5.15 -2.66
C GLY A 79 17.18 3.79 -2.63
N GLU A 80 15.98 3.69 -2.04
CA GLU A 80 15.10 2.53 -2.14
C GLU A 80 14.44 2.47 -3.52
N THR A 81 14.21 1.28 -4.08
CA THR A 81 13.41 1.16 -5.29
C THR A 81 11.93 1.34 -4.98
N ILE A 82 11.14 1.79 -5.95
CA ILE A 82 9.70 2.01 -5.75
C ILE A 82 9.00 0.68 -5.36
N VAL A 83 9.41 -0.44 -5.94
CA VAL A 83 8.85 -1.76 -5.58
C VAL A 83 9.31 -2.22 -4.19
N ASP A 84 10.58 -1.99 -3.82
CA ASP A 84 11.08 -2.37 -2.50
C ASP A 84 10.36 -1.64 -1.37
N CYS A 85 9.97 -0.37 -1.58
CA CYS A 85 9.15 0.38 -0.64
C CYS A 85 7.83 -0.34 -0.34
N ALA A 86 7.07 -0.72 -1.37
CA ALA A 86 5.79 -1.43 -1.17
C ALA A 86 5.97 -2.74 -0.38
N VAL A 87 7.07 -3.47 -0.62
CA VAL A 87 7.39 -4.72 0.05
C VAL A 87 7.82 -4.50 1.51
N ARG A 88 8.61 -3.45 1.77
CA ARG A 88 9.04 -3.08 3.13
C ARG A 88 7.84 -2.68 3.98
N GLU A 89 7.03 -1.75 3.49
CA GLU A 89 5.86 -1.22 4.21
C GLU A 89 4.86 -2.34 4.52
N LEU A 90 4.56 -3.19 3.54
CA LEU A 90 3.70 -4.36 3.76
C LEU A 90 4.19 -5.21 4.94
N ARG A 91 5.51 -5.45 5.04
CA ARG A 91 6.08 -6.26 6.12
C ARG A 91 6.04 -5.52 7.45
N GLU A 92 6.37 -4.24 7.48
CA GLU A 92 6.42 -3.42 8.69
C GLU A 92 5.02 -3.27 9.31
N GLU A 93 4.02 -2.97 8.49
CA GLU A 93 2.66 -2.68 8.94
C GLU A 93 1.80 -3.92 9.19
N THR A 94 2.09 -5.05 8.53
CA THR A 94 1.20 -6.23 8.57
C THR A 94 1.90 -7.54 8.94
N GLY A 95 3.23 -7.56 8.99
CA GLY A 95 4.03 -8.78 9.16
C GLY A 95 4.04 -9.72 7.96
N LEU A 96 3.23 -9.47 6.93
CA LEU A 96 3.19 -10.29 5.72
C LEU A 96 4.46 -10.11 4.89
N ARG A 97 4.90 -11.21 4.25
CA ARG A 97 6.10 -11.21 3.39
C ARG A 97 5.69 -11.39 1.95
N ALA A 98 6.15 -10.50 1.08
CA ALA A 98 5.94 -10.65 -0.36
C ALA A 98 6.72 -11.86 -0.89
N SER A 99 6.05 -12.71 -1.67
CA SER A 99 6.66 -13.74 -2.49
C SER A 99 6.79 -13.29 -3.95
N ALA A 100 5.87 -12.44 -4.43
CA ALA A 100 5.97 -11.79 -5.73
C ALA A 100 5.26 -10.43 -5.81
N VAL A 101 5.75 -9.55 -6.69
CA VAL A 101 5.06 -8.32 -7.10
C VAL A 101 4.73 -8.45 -8.59
N THR A 102 3.45 -8.58 -8.91
CA THR A 102 3.02 -9.07 -10.23
C THR A 102 2.65 -7.96 -11.21
N GLY A 103 2.29 -6.78 -10.71
CA GLY A 103 1.98 -5.65 -11.57
C GLY A 103 1.65 -4.37 -10.81
N LEU A 104 1.65 -3.26 -11.54
CA LEU A 104 1.11 -1.99 -11.08
C LEU A 104 -0.40 -2.01 -11.34
N VAL A 105 -1.19 -1.71 -10.32
CA VAL A 105 -2.66 -1.70 -10.40
C VAL A 105 -3.24 -0.29 -10.29
N GLY A 106 -2.44 0.69 -9.89
CA GLY A 106 -2.89 2.07 -9.84
C GLY A 106 -1.78 3.09 -9.66
N GLU A 107 -2.01 4.29 -10.17
CA GLU A 107 -1.21 5.48 -9.93
C GLU A 107 -2.12 6.60 -9.45
N LEU A 108 -1.75 7.25 -8.36
CA LEU A 108 -2.45 8.44 -7.86
C LEU A 108 -1.45 9.59 -7.76
N GLU A 109 -1.95 10.81 -7.83
CA GLU A 109 -1.17 12.02 -7.60
C GLU A 109 -1.91 12.87 -6.58
N TRP A 110 -1.15 13.41 -5.62
CA TRP A 110 -1.68 14.28 -4.58
C TRP A 110 -0.78 15.51 -4.47
N ASP A 111 -1.36 16.70 -4.51
CA ASP A 111 -0.62 17.95 -4.43
C ASP A 111 -0.89 18.64 -3.09
N ASP A 112 0.13 18.72 -2.23
CA ASP A 112 0.14 19.44 -0.95
C ASP A 112 0.96 20.75 -1.04
N SER A 113 1.05 21.35 -2.24
CA SER A 113 1.71 22.64 -2.44
C SER A 113 0.96 23.82 -1.82
N LEU A 114 -0.35 23.67 -1.54
CA LEU A 114 -1.15 24.71 -0.91
C LEU A 114 -0.82 24.86 0.59
N PRO A 115 -0.92 26.06 1.17
CA PRO A 115 -0.67 26.28 2.60
C PRO A 115 -1.67 25.51 3.47
N GLY A 116 -1.18 24.68 4.39
CA GLY A 116 -1.98 23.91 5.36
C GLY A 116 -1.13 23.41 6.54
N PRO A 117 -1.64 22.49 7.37
CA PRO A 117 -0.80 21.66 8.23
C PRO A 117 0.26 20.95 7.38
N ILE A 118 1.48 20.79 7.91
CA ILE A 118 2.54 20.04 7.23
C ILE A 118 2.34 18.57 7.60
N VAL A 119 1.78 17.79 6.68
CA VAL A 119 1.54 16.33 6.85
C VAL A 119 2.83 15.55 6.56
N HIS A 120 3.67 16.05 5.64
CA HIS A 120 4.94 15.43 5.28
C HIS A 120 6.10 16.43 5.34
N SER A 121 7.33 15.92 5.47
CA SER A 121 8.55 16.74 5.59
C SER A 121 8.80 17.69 4.39
N LYS A 122 8.10 17.49 3.26
CA LYS A 122 8.20 18.29 2.04
C LYS A 122 6.79 18.63 1.50
N ARG A 123 6.61 19.88 1.05
CA ARG A 123 5.42 20.32 0.31
C ARG A 123 5.63 20.21 -1.19
N GLY A 124 4.64 19.69 -1.90
CA GLY A 124 4.66 19.60 -3.36
C GLY A 124 3.76 18.47 -3.87
N LEU A 125 4.00 18.09 -5.11
CA LEU A 125 3.35 16.96 -5.75
C LEU A 125 3.94 15.65 -5.21
N TRP A 126 3.06 14.76 -4.81
CA TRP A 126 3.33 13.39 -4.40
C TRP A 126 2.75 12.43 -5.43
N LYS A 127 3.45 11.33 -5.66
CA LYS A 127 2.97 10.25 -6.52
C LYS A 127 2.83 8.97 -5.72
N VAL A 128 1.72 8.28 -5.87
CA VAL A 128 1.43 7.01 -5.21
C VAL A 128 1.42 5.91 -6.25
N PHE A 129 2.23 4.87 -6.06
CA PHE A 129 2.17 3.65 -6.86
C PHE A 129 1.53 2.54 -6.05
N ILE A 130 0.57 1.86 -6.66
CA ILE A 130 -0.15 0.78 -6.01
C ILE A 130 0.14 -0.51 -6.78
N PHE A 131 0.70 -1.50 -6.11
CA PHE A 131 1.13 -2.75 -6.72
C PHE A 131 0.28 -3.93 -6.27
N ARG A 132 0.08 -4.90 -7.16
CA ARG A 132 -0.41 -6.22 -6.78
C ARG A 132 0.74 -7.03 -6.19
N VAL A 133 0.56 -7.46 -4.94
CA VAL A 133 1.52 -8.28 -4.21
C VAL A 133 0.90 -9.64 -3.89
N VAL A 134 1.67 -10.69 -4.17
CA VAL A 134 1.43 -12.06 -3.70
C VAL A 134 2.31 -12.28 -2.49
N VAL A 135 1.76 -12.86 -1.43
CA VAL A 135 2.46 -13.07 -0.17
C VAL A 135 2.82 -14.54 0.05
N GLU A 136 3.82 -14.79 0.88
CA GLU A 136 4.13 -16.14 1.35
C GLU A 136 2.92 -16.76 2.05
N GLY A 137 2.67 -18.05 1.80
CA GLY A 137 1.57 -18.77 2.45
C GLY A 137 0.18 -18.55 1.83
N GLU A 138 0.08 -17.99 0.61
CA GLU A 138 -1.20 -17.83 -0.12
C GLU A 138 -2.03 -19.13 -0.24
N GLY A 139 -1.37 -20.30 -0.24
CA GLY A 139 -2.07 -21.60 -0.22
C GLY A 139 -2.77 -21.95 1.09
N ARG A 140 -2.53 -21.21 2.18
CA ARG A 140 -3.17 -21.43 3.49
C ARG A 140 -4.64 -21.03 3.45
N GLU A 141 -5.40 -21.50 4.44
CA GLU A 141 -6.78 -21.05 4.63
C GLU A 141 -6.79 -19.60 5.12
N GLU A 142 -5.97 -19.31 6.12
CA GLU A 142 -5.81 -18.00 6.73
C GLU A 142 -4.36 -17.51 6.66
N LEU A 143 -4.21 -16.19 6.53
CA LEU A 143 -2.93 -15.50 6.62
C LEU A 143 -2.84 -14.78 7.96
N GLU A 144 -1.71 -14.95 8.64
CA GLU A 144 -1.46 -14.30 9.93
C GLU A 144 -1.01 -12.85 9.68
N VAL A 145 -1.87 -11.90 10.08
CA VAL A 145 -1.60 -10.46 9.98
C VAL A 145 -1.31 -9.92 11.38
N THR A 146 -0.17 -9.24 11.52
CA THR A 146 0.25 -8.54 12.73
C THR A 146 0.38 -7.05 12.44
N ILE A 147 -0.49 -6.25 13.04
CA ILE A 147 -0.53 -4.81 12.80
C ILE A 147 0.52 -4.08 13.63
N ASP A 148 1.22 -3.11 13.04
CA ASP A 148 2.02 -2.14 13.81
C ASP A 148 1.08 -1.19 14.58
N PRO A 149 1.01 -1.30 15.92
CA PRO A 149 0.10 -0.50 16.72
C PRO A 149 0.46 0.99 16.78
N LYS A 150 1.61 1.41 16.26
CA LYS A 150 2.00 2.83 16.21
C LYS A 150 1.27 3.59 15.13
N GLU A 151 0.97 2.93 14.02
CA GLU A 151 0.47 3.56 12.79
C GLU A 151 -0.96 3.08 12.48
N HIS A 152 -1.28 1.84 12.85
CA HIS A 152 -2.59 1.25 12.57
C HIS A 152 -3.21 0.58 13.80
N GLN A 153 -4.54 0.59 13.85
CA GLN A 153 -5.32 0.06 14.98
C GLN A 153 -6.04 -1.26 14.67
N GLY A 154 -6.07 -1.67 13.39
CA GLY A 154 -6.77 -2.90 12.99
C GLY A 154 -6.65 -3.20 11.50
N TYR A 155 -7.18 -4.35 11.11
CA TYR A 155 -7.24 -4.80 9.72
C TYR A 155 -8.53 -5.55 9.42
N LEU A 156 -8.88 -5.61 8.14
CA LEU A 156 -9.99 -6.41 7.63
C LEU A 156 -9.62 -7.07 6.30
N TRP A 157 -10.14 -8.27 6.09
CA TRP A 157 -10.21 -8.90 4.78
C TRP A 157 -11.58 -8.63 4.17
N VAL A 158 -11.62 -7.78 3.15
CA VAL A 158 -12.85 -7.20 2.59
C VAL A 158 -13.17 -7.79 1.22
N THR A 159 -14.40 -8.27 1.03
CA THR A 159 -14.88 -8.73 -0.27
C THR A 159 -15.23 -7.56 -1.20
N GLU A 160 -15.35 -7.83 -2.50
CA GLU A 160 -15.82 -6.82 -3.48
C GLU A 160 -17.19 -6.25 -3.09
N GLU A 161 -18.11 -7.11 -2.64
CA GLU A 161 -19.47 -6.72 -2.26
C GLU A 161 -19.49 -5.79 -1.04
N GLU A 162 -18.67 -6.09 -0.04
CA GLU A 162 -18.48 -5.24 1.15
C GLU A 162 -17.82 -3.91 0.80
N ALA A 163 -16.78 -3.93 -0.05
CA ALA A 163 -16.12 -2.73 -0.53
C ALA A 163 -17.09 -1.82 -1.31
N ARG A 164 -17.95 -2.37 -2.18
CA ARG A 164 -18.97 -1.59 -2.90
C ARG A 164 -19.96 -0.90 -1.95
N ARG A 165 -20.34 -1.59 -0.88
CA ARG A 165 -21.30 -1.12 0.14
C ARG A 165 -20.69 -0.21 1.21
N ASP A 166 -19.37 -0.04 1.22
CA ASP A 166 -18.64 0.65 2.29
C ASP A 166 -18.86 0.03 3.68
N MET A 167 -19.11 -1.28 3.74
CA MET A 167 -19.46 -2.00 4.96
C MET A 167 -18.90 -3.44 4.93
N CYS A 168 -18.10 -3.80 5.93
CA CYS A 168 -17.59 -5.16 6.14
C CYS A 168 -18.13 -5.69 7.48
N GLY A 169 -19.08 -6.62 7.44
CA GLY A 169 -19.93 -6.91 8.60
C GLY A 169 -20.60 -5.63 9.12
N ASP A 170 -20.42 -5.34 10.42
CA ASP A 170 -20.93 -4.12 11.05
C ASP A 170 -19.95 -2.93 10.98
N MET A 171 -18.76 -3.13 10.41
CA MET A 171 -17.73 -2.08 10.31
C MET A 171 -17.92 -1.24 9.06
N LYS A 172 -17.98 0.08 9.23
CA LYS A 172 -17.99 1.04 8.11
C LYS A 172 -16.59 1.25 7.56
N LEU A 173 -16.45 1.13 6.24
CA LEU A 173 -15.21 1.39 5.50
C LEU A 173 -15.17 2.86 5.08
N ALA A 174 -14.71 3.72 5.99
CA ALA A 174 -14.38 5.10 5.63
C ALA A 174 -13.02 5.14 4.92
N TRP A 175 -13.01 5.28 3.60
CA TRP A 175 -11.80 5.21 2.78
C TRP A 175 -10.93 6.46 2.88
N VAL A 176 -9.60 6.29 2.83
CA VAL A 176 -8.66 7.41 2.71
C VAL A 176 -8.81 8.16 1.37
N SER A 177 -9.23 7.44 0.32
CA SER A 177 -9.50 8.01 -1.00
C SER A 177 -10.54 7.20 -1.77
N LEU A 178 -11.43 7.89 -2.49
CA LEU A 178 -12.37 7.25 -3.41
C LEU A 178 -11.69 6.64 -4.64
N ASP A 179 -10.53 7.16 -5.03
CA ASP A 179 -9.77 6.58 -6.15
C ASP A 179 -9.06 5.29 -5.71
N LEU A 180 -8.58 5.23 -4.46
CA LEU A 180 -8.12 3.96 -3.87
C LEU A 180 -9.24 2.93 -3.86
N LYS A 181 -10.46 3.32 -3.45
CA LYS A 181 -11.63 2.42 -3.47
C LYS A 181 -11.87 1.84 -4.88
N LYS A 182 -11.78 2.67 -5.94
CA LYS A 182 -11.96 2.20 -7.32
C LYS A 182 -10.89 1.18 -7.71
N ILE A 183 -9.62 1.46 -7.40
CA ILE A 183 -8.50 0.56 -7.68
C ILE A 183 -8.65 -0.78 -6.95
N VAL A 184 -9.12 -0.74 -5.70
CA VAL A 184 -9.45 -1.95 -4.93
C VAL A 184 -10.55 -2.77 -5.59
N LEU A 185 -11.62 -2.12 -6.06
CA LEU A 185 -12.73 -2.79 -6.74
C LEU A 185 -12.27 -3.42 -8.06
N GLU A 186 -11.53 -2.68 -8.88
CA GLU A 186 -10.95 -3.18 -10.13
C GLU A 186 -10.03 -4.38 -9.90
N ALA A 187 -9.17 -4.33 -8.87
CA ALA A 187 -8.27 -5.43 -8.54
C ALA A 187 -9.03 -6.69 -8.08
N LEU A 188 -10.13 -6.54 -7.34
CA LEU A 188 -10.99 -7.64 -6.90
C LEU A 188 -11.75 -8.26 -8.07
N GLU A 189 -12.23 -7.44 -9.01
CA GLU A 189 -12.90 -7.89 -10.23
C GLU A 189 -11.96 -8.72 -11.11
N CYS A 190 -10.75 -8.21 -11.42
CA CYS A 190 -9.78 -8.94 -12.26
C CYS A 190 -9.44 -10.32 -11.71
N CYS A 191 -9.39 -10.49 -10.38
CA CYS A 191 -9.11 -11.80 -9.78
C CYS A 191 -10.26 -12.78 -9.80
N ARG A 192 -11.50 -12.33 -10.00
CA ARG A 192 -12.63 -13.24 -10.21
C ARG A 192 -12.60 -13.85 -11.59
N ASP A 193 -12.14 -13.11 -12.59
CA ASP A 193 -12.09 -13.58 -13.98
C ASP A 193 -10.96 -14.60 -14.23
N ASP A 194 -9.96 -14.65 -13.34
CA ASP A 194 -8.83 -15.59 -13.40
C ASP A 194 -9.06 -16.94 -12.67
N ALA A 195 -10.22 -17.13 -12.00
CA ALA A 195 -10.55 -18.29 -11.16
C ALA A 195 -11.56 -19.26 -11.80
#